data_AF-A0A5D4SQ44-F1
#
_entry.id   AF-A0A5D4SQ44-F1
#
_cell.length_a   1.000
_cell.length_b   1.000
_cell.length_c   1.000
_cell.angle_alpha   90.00
_cell.angle_beta   90.00
_cell.angle_gamma   90.00
#
_symmetry.space_group_name_H-M   'P 1'
#
loop_
_entity.id
_entity.type
_entity.pdbx_description
1 polymer ?
#
loop_
_entity_poly.entity_id
_entity_poly.type
_entity_poly.pdbx_seq_one_letter_code
_entity_poly.pdbx_strand_id
1 'polypeptide(L)'
;MKVSMTMLEVYNRLDEFTKMHDEFIRGWSHAMNSGDTSLAEKMADDYYVAFFNGGHEKPVFFTKRAAVDGKRQSIRHFRDAEKRFENRVIRLRNNENAVVFYEQLIVKDGEVLARLFTN
;
A
#
# COMPACT_ATOMS: atom_id res chain seq x y z
N MET A 1 -2.46 29.36 11.09
CA MET A 1 -2.24 29.99 9.77
C MET A 1 -2.11 28.86 8.74
N LYS A 2 -3.04 28.71 7.78
CA LYS A 2 -2.88 27.71 6.71
C LYS A 2 -1.88 28.28 5.71
N VAL A 3 -0.64 27.80 5.75
CA VAL A 3 0.34 28.10 4.70
C VAL A 3 -0.11 27.32 3.47
N SER A 4 -0.50 28.04 2.41
CA SER A 4 -0.79 27.42 1.11
C SER A 4 0.52 27.04 0.46
N MET A 5 0.65 25.80 0.00
CA MET A 5 1.79 25.38 -0.81
C MET A 5 1.77 26.10 -2.14
N THR A 6 2.95 26.44 -2.65
CA THR A 6 3.12 26.82 -4.05
C THR A 6 2.90 25.60 -4.95
N MET A 7 2.54 25.84 -6.22
CA MET A 7 2.38 24.75 -7.19
C MET A 7 3.67 23.93 -7.34
N LEU A 8 4.84 24.56 -7.30
CA LEU A 8 6.12 23.90 -7.41
C LEU A 8 6.38 22.96 -6.21
N GLU A 9 6.08 23.40 -4.99
CA GLU A 9 6.17 22.55 -3.80
C GLU A 9 5.21 21.36 -3.87
N VAL A 10 4.00 21.56 -4.39
CA VAL A 10 3.03 20.46 -4.60
C VAL A 10 3.59 19.42 -5.57
N TYR A 11 4.17 19.84 -6.69
CA TYR A 11 4.78 18.92 -7.66
C TYR A 11 5.96 18.15 -7.06
N ASN A 12 6.87 18.84 -6.37
CA ASN A 12 8.04 18.19 -5.77
C ASN A 12 7.62 17.16 -4.70
N ARG A 13 6.66 17.50 -3.84
CA ARG A 13 6.14 16.57 -2.83
C ARG A 13 5.42 15.38 -3.44
N LEU A 14 4.67 15.61 -4.51
CA LEU A 14 3.98 14.52 -5.20
C LEU A 14 5.00 13.56 -5.84
N ASP A 15 6.07 14.08 -6.43
CA ASP A 15 7.16 13.29 -7.01
C ASP A 15 7.91 12.49 -5.94
N GLU A 16 8.29 13.12 -4.82
CA GLU A 16 8.93 12.46 -3.67
C GLU A 16 8.07 11.32 -3.11
N PHE A 17 6.78 11.59 -2.87
CA PHE A 17 5.86 10.59 -2.36
C PHE A 17 5.65 9.45 -3.37
N THR A 18 5.57 9.77 -4.67
CA THR A 18 5.43 8.77 -5.73
C THR A 18 6.62 7.82 -5.76
N LYS A 19 7.85 8.34 -5.65
CA LYS A 19 9.07 7.51 -5.59
C LYS A 19 9.09 6.60 -4.37
N MET A 20 8.74 7.13 -3.20
CA MET A 20 8.63 6.32 -1.98
C MET A 20 7.59 5.20 -2.16
N HIS A 21 6.43 5.50 -2.75
CA HIS A 21 5.39 4.50 -2.96
C HIS A 21 5.77 3.47 -4.06
N ASP A 22 6.60 3.85 -5.04
CA ASP A 22 7.19 2.91 -6.00
C ASP A 22 8.12 1.91 -5.31
N GLU A 23 8.93 2.38 -4.36
CA GLU A 23 9.78 1.50 -3.54
C GLU A 23 8.95 0.54 -2.67
N PHE A 24 7.84 1.03 -2.11
CA PHE A 24 6.89 0.19 -1.39
C PHE A 24 6.34 -0.95 -2.27
N ILE A 25 5.92 -0.65 -3.51
CA ILE A 25 5.45 -1.66 -4.47
C ILE A 25 6.55 -2.66 -4.83
N ARG A 26 7.78 -2.17 -5.09
CA ARG A 26 8.94 -3.04 -5.37
C ARG A 26 9.25 -3.96 -4.19
N GLY A 27 9.11 -3.47 -2.96
CA GLY A 27 9.25 -4.27 -1.74
C GLY A 27 8.27 -5.44 -1.69
N TRP A 28 7.01 -5.24 -2.11
CA TRP A 28 6.03 -6.33 -2.22
C TRP A 28 6.41 -7.34 -3.30
N SER A 29 6.78 -6.87 -4.48
CA SER A 29 7.20 -7.74 -5.59
C SER A 29 8.41 -8.60 -5.18
N HIS A 30 9.41 -7.98 -4.56
CA HIS A 30 10.56 -8.71 -4.02
C HIS A 30 10.12 -9.77 -3.01
N ALA A 31 9.31 -9.39 -2.02
CA ALA A 31 8.93 -10.30 -0.94
C ALA A 31 8.09 -11.49 -1.41
N MET A 32 7.23 -11.32 -2.42
CA MET A 32 6.45 -12.43 -2.97
C MET A 32 7.27 -13.40 -3.81
N ASN A 33 8.33 -12.91 -4.46
CA ASN A 33 9.24 -13.72 -5.24
C ASN A 33 10.30 -14.43 -4.37
N SER A 34 10.90 -13.75 -3.40
CA SER A 34 12.00 -14.28 -2.59
C SER A 34 11.56 -14.91 -1.27
N GLY A 35 10.39 -14.52 -0.76
CA GLY A 35 9.96 -14.79 0.62
C GLY A 35 10.60 -13.87 1.67
N ASP A 36 11.54 -12.99 1.28
CA ASP A 36 12.15 -12.00 2.17
C ASP A 36 11.22 -10.80 2.36
N THR A 37 10.68 -10.66 3.56
CA THR A 37 9.70 -9.63 3.91
C THR A 37 10.33 -8.34 4.44
N SER A 38 11.66 -8.27 4.59
CA SER A 38 12.37 -7.16 5.25
C SER A 38 12.06 -5.79 4.64
N LEU A 39 11.99 -5.70 3.30
CA LEU A 39 11.65 -4.47 2.59
C LEU A 39 10.17 -4.10 2.68
N ALA A 40 9.30 -5.12 2.83
CA ALA A 40 7.87 -4.91 2.94
C ALA A 40 7.44 -4.55 4.39
N GLU A 41 8.31 -4.65 5.38
CA GLU A 41 8.00 -4.43 6.80
C GLU A 41 8.31 -3.01 7.32
N LYS A 42 8.81 -2.13 6.44
CA LYS A 42 9.14 -0.74 6.77
C LYS A 42 7.87 0.13 6.88
N MET A 43 7.21 0.06 8.04
CA MET A 43 6.02 0.84 8.36
C MET A 43 6.27 1.78 9.54
N ALA A 44 5.65 2.97 9.52
CA ALA A 44 5.65 3.89 10.67
C ALA A 44 5.07 3.22 11.93
N ASP A 45 5.46 3.66 13.12
CA ASP A 45 5.06 3.00 14.36
C ASP A 45 3.56 3.09 14.67
N ASP A 46 2.92 4.16 14.19
CA ASP A 46 1.48 4.40 14.26
C ASP A 46 0.70 3.79 13.08
N TYR A 47 1.37 3.01 12.22
CA TYR A 47 0.73 2.36 11.09
C TYR A 47 -0.37 1.39 11.56
N TYR A 48 -1.52 1.46 10.88
CA TYR A 48 -2.63 0.54 11.07
C TYR A 48 -3.30 0.24 9.73
N VAL A 49 -4.04 -0.87 9.70
CA VAL A 49 -4.91 -1.24 8.58
C VAL A 49 -6.35 -1.27 9.07
N ALA A 50 -7.27 -0.68 8.31
CA ALA A 50 -8.70 -0.69 8.60
C ALA A 50 -9.45 -1.48 7.53
N PHE A 51 -10.28 -2.43 7.96
CA PHE A 51 -11.19 -3.16 7.08
C PHE A 51 -12.63 -2.70 7.32
N PHE A 52 -13.31 -2.32 6.24
CA PHE A 52 -14.70 -1.87 6.26
C PHE A 52 -15.59 -2.99 5.71
N ASN A 53 -16.34 -3.67 6.59
CA ASN A 53 -17.19 -4.80 6.21
C ASN A 53 -18.61 -4.39 5.80
N GLY A 54 -19.01 -3.14 6.05
CA GLY A 54 -20.31 -2.59 5.66
C GLY A 54 -20.42 -1.10 6.02
N GLY A 55 -21.30 -0.37 5.32
CA GLY A 55 -21.42 1.09 5.50
C GLY A 55 -21.92 1.56 6.87
N HIS A 56 -22.47 0.64 7.68
CA HIS A 56 -22.98 0.93 9.03
C HIS A 56 -22.17 0.24 10.13
N GLU A 57 -21.18 -0.57 9.77
CA GLU A 57 -20.35 -1.29 10.74
C GLU A 57 -19.11 -0.47 11.09
N LYS A 58 -18.65 -0.59 12.34
CA LYS A 58 -17.36 -0.01 12.72
C LYS A 58 -16.25 -0.77 11.99
N PRO A 59 -15.26 -0.08 11.42
CA PRO A 59 -14.13 -0.74 10.80
C PRO A 59 -13.35 -1.57 11.82
N VAL A 60 -12.81 -2.69 11.36
CA VAL A 60 -11.88 -3.50 12.13
C VAL A 60 -10.48 -2.93 11.93
N PHE A 61 -9.81 -2.60 13.02
CA PHE A 61 -8.46 -2.05 13.00
C PHE A 61 -7.42 -3.12 13.36
N PHE A 62 -6.35 -3.17 12.60
CA PHE A 62 -5.18 -4.00 12.84
C PHE A 62 -3.97 -3.12 13.11
N THR A 63 -3.28 -3.37 14.21
CA THR A 63 -2.03 -2.67 14.56
C THR A 63 -0.92 -2.98 13.55
N LYS A 64 0.17 -2.19 13.55
CA LYS A 64 1.39 -2.47 12.80
C LYS A 64 1.82 -3.94 12.87
N ARG A 65 1.87 -4.51 14.07
CA ARG A 65 2.25 -5.92 14.27
C ARG A 65 1.29 -6.86 13.54
N ALA A 66 -0.02 -6.68 13.72
CA ALA A 66 -1.02 -7.53 13.08
C ALA A 66 -0.98 -7.39 11.54
N ALA A 67 -0.72 -6.18 11.02
CA ALA A 67 -0.57 -5.93 9.59
C ALA A 67 0.69 -6.59 9.01
N VAL A 68 1.82 -6.56 9.74
CA VAL A 68 3.05 -7.28 9.36
C VAL A 68 2.83 -8.79 9.36
N ASP A 69 2.17 -9.33 10.38
CA ASP A 69 1.89 -10.77 10.46
C ASP A 69 0.94 -11.21 9.33
N GLY A 70 -0.10 -10.43 9.04
CA GLY A 70 -1.01 -10.66 7.90
C GLY A 70 -0.30 -10.58 6.55
N LYS A 71 0.63 -9.63 6.39
CA LYS A 71 1.49 -9.54 5.20
C LYS A 71 2.38 -10.77 5.02
N ARG A 72 3.07 -11.22 6.07
CA ARG A 72 3.89 -12.45 6.04
C ARG A 72 3.04 -13.68 5.70
N GLN A 73 1.80 -13.73 6.19
CA GLN A 73 0.86 -14.78 5.82
C GLN A 73 0.48 -14.71 4.34
N SER A 74 0.14 -13.52 3.84
CA SER A 74 -0.18 -13.30 2.42
C SER A 74 0.96 -13.72 1.49
N ILE A 75 2.20 -13.36 1.83
CA ILE A 75 3.39 -13.71 1.03
C ILE A 75 3.59 -15.23 0.98
N ARG A 76 3.43 -15.91 2.13
CA ARG A 76 3.51 -17.38 2.18
C ARG A 76 2.41 -18.07 1.37
N HIS A 77 1.18 -17.57 1.46
CA HIS A 77 0.04 -18.16 0.77
C HIS A 77 0.12 -17.99 -0.75
N PHE A 78 0.57 -16.82 -1.20
CA PHE A 78 0.68 -16.46 -2.62
C PHE A 78 2.12 -16.52 -3.12
N ARG A 79 2.91 -17.47 -2.61
CA ARG A 79 4.28 -17.69 -3.11
C ARG A 79 4.25 -18.02 -4.61
N ASP A 80 5.22 -17.48 -5.33
CA ASP A 80 5.35 -17.60 -6.79
C ASP A 80 4.20 -16.97 -7.59
N ALA A 81 3.32 -16.21 -6.92
CA ALA A 81 2.37 -15.32 -7.58
C ALA A 81 2.94 -13.90 -7.65
N GLU A 82 2.53 -13.16 -8.66
CA GLU A 82 2.83 -11.76 -8.84
C GLU A 82 1.73 -10.90 -8.24
N LYS A 83 2.10 -9.91 -7.42
CA LYS A 83 1.16 -8.90 -6.93
C LYS A 83 1.34 -7.61 -7.71
N ARG A 84 0.32 -7.24 -8.49
CA ARG A 84 0.30 -6.03 -9.30
C ARG A 84 -0.54 -4.94 -8.63
N PHE A 85 -0.15 -3.70 -8.90
CA PHE A 85 -0.79 -2.50 -8.39
C PHE A 85 -1.12 -1.62 -9.60
N GLU A 86 -2.37 -1.69 -10.04
CA GLU A 86 -2.86 -1.04 -11.25
C GLU A 86 -3.68 0.20 -10.91
N ASN A 87 -3.86 1.09 -11.90
CA ASN A 87 -4.76 2.25 -11.81
C ASN A 87 -4.51 3.15 -10.58
N ARG A 88 -3.23 3.28 -10.19
CA ARG A 88 -2.83 4.01 -8.98
C ARG A 88 -3.12 5.51 -9.09
N VAL A 89 -3.82 6.05 -8.11
CA VAL A 89 -4.10 7.49 -7.95
C VAL A 89 -3.50 7.96 -6.62
N ILE A 90 -2.58 8.93 -6.68
CA ILE A 90 -1.98 9.56 -5.50
C ILE A 90 -2.55 10.97 -5.34
N ARG A 91 -3.03 11.30 -4.14
CA ARG A 91 -3.54 12.63 -3.80
C ARG A 91 -2.90 13.14 -2.52
N LEU A 92 -2.21 14.28 -2.61
CA LEU A 92 -1.75 15.00 -1.42
C LEU A 92 -2.94 15.70 -0.76
N ARG A 93 -3.16 15.45 0.54
CA ARG A 93 -4.10 16.20 1.37
C ARG A 93 -3.47 17.51 1.85
N ASN A 94 -2.19 17.44 2.23
CA ASN A 94 -1.35 18.55 2.68
C ASN A 94 0.13 18.14 2.56
N ASN A 95 1.04 18.92 3.15
CA ASN A 95 2.48 18.66 3.16
C ASN A 95 2.94 17.37 3.85
N GLU A 96 2.08 16.76 4.67
CA GLU A 96 2.44 15.65 5.56
C GLU A 96 1.61 14.38 5.27
N ASN A 97 0.53 14.51 4.50
CA ASN A 97 -0.46 13.45 4.34
C ASN A 97 -0.83 13.28 2.88
N ALA A 98 -0.78 12.04 2.41
CA ALA A 98 -1.27 11.63 1.11
C ALA A 98 -2.22 10.43 1.24
N VAL A 99 -3.08 10.25 0.26
CA VAL A 99 -3.91 9.06 0.09
C VAL A 99 -3.58 8.42 -1.26
N VAL A 100 -3.58 7.09 -1.30
CA VAL A 100 -3.28 6.32 -2.50
C VAL A 100 -4.40 5.33 -2.75
N PHE A 101 -5.04 5.43 -3.90
CA PHE A 101 -6.00 4.43 -4.36
C PHE A 101 -5.36 3.59 -5.44
N TYR A 102 -5.55 2.28 -5.41
CA TYR A 102 -5.11 1.40 -6.48
C TYR A 102 -5.95 0.13 -6.53
N GLU A 103 -5.93 -0.49 -7.71
CA GLU A 103 -6.38 -1.85 -7.90
C GLU A 103 -5.20 -2.80 -7.59
N GLN A 104 -5.42 -3.74 -6.69
CA GLN A 104 -4.44 -4.76 -6.33
C GLN A 104 -4.84 -6.09 -6.97
N LEU A 105 -3.96 -6.66 -7.78
CA LEU A 105 -4.15 -7.97 -8.41
C LEU A 105 -3.18 -8.98 -7.83
N ILE A 106 -3.63 -10.22 -7.66
CA ILE A 106 -2.76 -11.38 -7.48
C ILE A 106 -2.86 -12.20 -8.76
N VAL A 107 -1.74 -12.38 -9.46
CA VAL A 107 -1.64 -13.05 -10.75
C VAL A 107 -0.72 -14.25 -10.63
N LYS A 108 -1.11 -15.41 -11.14
CA LYS A 108 -0.26 -16.60 -11.17
C LYS A 108 -0.47 -17.33 -12.50
N ASP A 109 0.62 -17.71 -13.16
CA ASP A 109 0.59 -18.41 -14.45
C ASP A 109 -0.25 -17.69 -15.53
N GLY A 110 -0.29 -16.35 -15.48
CA GLY A 110 -1.08 -15.50 -16.38
C GLY A 110 -2.53 -15.27 -15.94
N GLU A 111 -3.03 -15.99 -14.93
CA GLU A 111 -4.41 -15.91 -14.44
C GLU A 111 -4.54 -14.97 -13.24
N VAL A 112 -5.63 -14.21 -13.18
CA VAL A 112 -5.95 -13.33 -12.03
C VAL A 112 -6.64 -14.16 -10.95
N LEU A 113 -5.92 -14.48 -9.87
CA LEU A 113 -6.43 -15.24 -8.73
C LEU A 113 -7.29 -14.39 -7.79
N ALA A 114 -6.96 -13.10 -7.66
CA ALA A 114 -7.69 -12.16 -6.82
C ALA A 114 -7.56 -10.73 -7.35
N ARG A 115 -8.62 -9.94 -7.16
CA ARG A 115 -8.68 -8.52 -7.47
C ARG A 115 -9.30 -7.77 -6.30
N LEU A 116 -8.58 -6.79 -5.76
CA LEU A 116 -9.01 -5.98 -4.63
C LEU A 116 -8.91 -4.49 -4.99
N PHE A 117 -9.85 -3.69 -4.50
CA PHE A 117 -9.80 -2.23 -4.59
C PHE A 117 -9.52 -1.69 -3.20
N THR A 118 -8.42 -0.96 -3.04
CA THR A 118 -7.98 -0.45 -1.74
C THR A 118 -7.63 1.04 -1.82
N ASN A 119 -7.79 1.69 -0.68
CA ASN A 119 -7.43 3.09 -0.41
C ASN A 119 -6.23 3.19 0.54
#